data_AF-A0A1B7NNS0-F1
#
_entry.id   AF-A0A1B7NNS0-F1
#
_cell.length_a   1.000
_cell.length_b   1.000
_cell.length_c   1.000
_cell.angle_alpha   90.00
_cell.angle_beta   90.00
_cell.angle_gamma   90.00
#
_symmetry.space_group_name_H-M   'P 1'
#
loop_
_entity.id
_entity.type
_entity.pdbx_description
1 polymer ?
#
loop_
_entity_poly.entity_id
_entity_poly.type
_entity_poly.pdbx_seq_one_letter_code
_entity_poly.pdbx_strand_id
1 'polypeptide(L)'
;AGNIFHNWAQLPIPMEEFREKQAALQQLHFPTTKPLPGVVTLLSDLANTAKTSSPVHIALATSSTSKNYALKTAHLADLFSVFPESRLIRGDNPRIGAGRGKPLPDIYLLALETINAEIRAANNGEPEIKPEECLVFEDSVPGVEAGRRAGMQVVWVPYDGLLKEYRGKEELVLAGLTGEHKDDDIDHTVLEGLEGLDTWRGRGSGKTGEVGDGWAHLLSSLENFPYEKFGIKVQREGLSN
;
A
#
# COMPACT_ATOMS: atom_id res chain seq x y z
N ALA A 1 -11.83 -10.03 1.09
CA ALA A 1 -12.05 -9.99 2.55
C ALA A 1 -13.46 -10.43 2.96
N GLY A 2 -14.55 -9.78 2.51
CA GLY A 2 -15.91 -10.09 3.00
C GLY A 2 -16.35 -11.55 2.84
N ASN A 3 -16.14 -12.16 1.66
CA ASN A 3 -16.47 -13.58 1.43
C ASN A 3 -15.65 -14.51 2.33
N ILE A 4 -14.36 -14.22 2.52
CA ILE A 4 -13.45 -15.02 3.36
C ILE A 4 -13.96 -15.02 4.81
N PHE A 5 -14.23 -13.84 5.35
CA PHE A 5 -14.73 -13.70 6.72
C PHE A 5 -16.09 -14.39 6.92
N HIS A 6 -17.04 -14.17 6.00
CA HIS A 6 -18.37 -14.78 6.07
C HIS A 6 -18.28 -16.32 6.10
N ASN A 7 -17.48 -16.90 5.21
CA ASN A 7 -17.29 -18.35 5.13
C ASN A 7 -16.57 -18.91 6.37
N TRP A 8 -15.48 -18.27 6.80
CA TRP A 8 -14.70 -18.69 7.96
C TRP A 8 -15.51 -18.63 9.26
N ALA A 9 -16.25 -17.54 9.47
CA ALA A 9 -17.05 -17.34 10.68
C ALA A 9 -18.37 -18.13 10.67
N GLN A 10 -18.71 -18.79 9.56
CA GLN A 10 -19.97 -19.52 9.36
C GLN A 10 -21.19 -18.70 9.78
N LEU A 11 -21.26 -17.46 9.32
CA LEU A 11 -22.29 -16.52 9.76
C LEU A 11 -23.69 -17.05 9.45
N PRO A 12 -24.66 -16.97 10.39
CA PRO A 12 -26.00 -17.51 10.23
C PRO A 12 -26.91 -16.63 9.35
N ILE A 13 -26.34 -15.76 8.52
CA ILE A 13 -27.06 -14.84 7.63
C ILE A 13 -26.58 -15.04 6.18
N PRO A 14 -27.44 -14.86 5.17
CA PRO A 14 -27.02 -14.88 3.77
C PRO A 14 -25.94 -13.83 3.45
N MET A 15 -25.13 -14.10 2.43
CA MET A 15 -24.05 -13.19 2.02
C MET A 15 -24.57 -11.81 1.60
N GLU A 16 -25.74 -11.76 0.98
CA GLU A 16 -26.41 -10.50 0.59
C GLU A 16 -26.75 -9.65 1.82
N GLU A 17 -27.42 -10.24 2.81
CA GLU A 17 -27.74 -9.57 4.08
C GLU A 17 -26.47 -9.10 4.82
N PHE A 18 -25.40 -9.91 4.83
CA PHE A 18 -24.12 -9.49 5.40
C PHE A 18 -23.54 -8.25 4.71
N ARG A 19 -23.58 -8.21 3.37
CA ARG A 19 -23.08 -7.06 2.59
C ARG A 19 -23.92 -5.81 2.84
N GLU A 20 -25.24 -5.93 2.94
CA GLU A 20 -26.13 -4.81 3.26
C GLU A 20 -25.84 -4.23 4.64
N LYS A 21 -25.78 -5.08 5.67
CA LYS A 21 -25.45 -4.65 7.04
C LYS A 21 -24.06 -4.02 7.11
N GLN A 22 -23.07 -4.61 6.45
CA GLN A 22 -21.73 -4.06 6.38
C GLN A 22 -21.74 -2.68 5.70
N ALA A 23 -22.43 -2.53 4.57
CA ALA A 23 -22.52 -1.26 3.86
C ALA A 23 -23.20 -0.16 4.71
N ALA A 24 -24.23 -0.51 5.48
CA ALA A 24 -24.88 0.41 6.42
C ALA A 24 -23.91 0.89 7.52
N LEU A 25 -23.16 -0.03 8.13
CA LEU A 25 -22.15 0.31 9.14
C LEU A 25 -21.00 1.14 8.54
N GLN A 26 -20.57 0.85 7.32
CA GLN A 26 -19.55 1.63 6.62
C GLN A 26 -20.00 3.06 6.38
N GLN A 27 -21.25 3.27 5.94
CA GLN A 27 -21.82 4.61 5.77
C GLN A 27 -21.89 5.40 7.09
N LEU A 28 -22.15 4.71 8.21
CA LEU A 28 -22.19 5.34 9.53
C LEU A 28 -20.79 5.71 10.04
N HIS A 29 -19.80 4.81 9.89
CA HIS A 29 -18.51 4.94 10.58
C HIS A 29 -17.39 5.52 9.72
N PHE A 30 -17.35 5.26 8.40
CA PHE A 30 -16.26 5.76 7.55
C PHE A 30 -16.13 7.29 7.52
N PRO A 31 -17.22 8.09 7.54
CA PRO A 31 -17.12 9.55 7.62
C PRO A 31 -16.53 10.07 8.95
N THR A 32 -16.28 9.20 9.92
CA THR A 32 -15.73 9.56 11.24
C THR A 32 -14.29 9.07 11.46
N THR A 33 -13.70 8.43 10.46
CA THR A 33 -12.31 7.97 10.52
C THR A 33 -11.35 9.13 10.73
N LYS A 34 -10.23 8.84 11.38
CA LYS A 34 -9.17 9.82 11.64
C LYS A 34 -7.84 9.29 11.10
N PRO A 35 -6.92 10.19 10.70
CA PRO A 35 -5.55 9.79 10.40
C PRO A 35 -4.92 9.11 11.63
N LEU A 36 -4.07 8.11 11.38
CA LEU A 36 -3.27 7.51 12.44
C LEU A 36 -2.22 8.51 12.96
N PRO A 37 -1.73 8.34 14.21
CA PRO A 37 -0.66 9.17 14.75
C PRO A 37 0.54 9.25 13.80
N GLY A 38 1.04 10.47 13.58
CA GLY A 38 2.18 10.76 12.69
C GLY A 38 1.85 10.91 11.19
N VAL A 39 0.69 10.44 10.71
CA VAL A 39 0.36 10.49 9.26
C VAL A 39 0.34 11.90 8.69
N VAL A 40 -0.23 12.86 9.43
CA VAL A 40 -0.33 14.26 8.96
C VAL A 40 1.06 14.87 8.79
N THR A 41 1.94 14.70 9.78
CA THR A 41 3.33 15.15 9.71
C THR A 41 4.09 14.43 8.61
N LEU A 42 3.94 13.10 8.50
CA LEU A 42 4.57 12.30 7.46
C LEU A 42 4.24 12.83 6.06
N LEU A 43 2.95 12.99 5.74
CA LEU A 43 2.54 13.46 4.42
C LEU A 43 2.97 14.89 4.14
N SER A 44 2.95 15.77 5.15
CA SER A 44 3.44 17.14 5.01
C SER A 44 4.95 17.18 4.71
N ASP A 45 5.74 16.42 5.47
CA ASP A 45 7.19 16.33 5.29
C ASP A 45 7.56 15.75 3.92
N LEU A 46 6.88 14.67 3.50
CA LEU A 46 7.07 14.07 2.17
C LEU A 46 6.69 15.03 1.05
N ALA A 47 5.55 15.72 1.14
CA ALA A 47 5.15 16.71 0.14
C ALA A 47 6.16 17.87 0.03
N ASN A 48 6.76 18.29 1.16
CA ASN A 48 7.77 19.34 1.18
C ASN A 48 9.09 18.93 0.53
N THR A 49 9.38 17.63 0.37
CA THR A 49 10.58 17.18 -0.36
C THR A 49 10.58 17.62 -1.83
N ALA A 50 9.42 17.91 -2.41
CA ALA A 50 9.29 18.44 -3.77
C ALA A 50 10.05 19.76 -4.00
N LYS A 51 10.37 20.49 -2.92
CA LYS A 51 11.14 21.74 -2.95
C LYS A 51 12.65 21.52 -2.85
N THR A 52 13.10 20.28 -2.69
CA THR A 52 14.50 19.91 -2.48
C THR A 52 15.14 19.37 -3.76
N SER A 53 16.45 19.14 -3.73
CA SER A 53 17.19 18.48 -4.82
C SER A 53 16.94 16.97 -4.91
N SER A 54 16.12 16.40 -4.03
CA SER A 54 15.83 14.96 -3.96
C SER A 54 14.36 14.76 -3.61
N PRO A 55 13.44 15.08 -4.54
CA PRO A 55 12.01 14.98 -4.31
C PRO A 55 11.56 13.53 -4.11
N VAL A 56 10.58 13.33 -3.24
CA VAL A 56 9.89 12.05 -3.06
C VAL A 56 8.56 12.11 -3.81
N HIS A 57 8.34 11.15 -4.70
CA HIS A 57 7.05 10.94 -5.34
C HIS A 57 6.16 10.10 -4.42
N ILE A 58 4.94 10.58 -4.19
CA ILE A 58 3.95 9.88 -3.37
C ILE A 58 2.75 9.45 -4.20
N ALA A 59 2.23 8.27 -3.89
CA ALA A 59 1.02 7.68 -4.45
C ALA A 59 0.23 6.98 -3.33
N LEU A 60 -1.08 6.84 -3.53
CA LEU A 60 -1.94 6.08 -2.63
C LEU A 60 -2.39 4.80 -3.34
N ALA A 61 -2.09 3.65 -2.74
CA ALA A 61 -2.52 2.35 -3.22
C ALA A 61 -3.45 1.69 -2.19
N THR A 62 -4.76 1.60 -2.49
CA THR A 62 -5.77 1.08 -1.55
C THR A 62 -6.61 -0.02 -2.17
N SER A 63 -6.92 -1.08 -1.41
CA SER A 63 -7.91 -2.09 -1.81
C SER A 63 -9.36 -1.60 -1.65
N SER A 64 -9.58 -0.37 -1.17
CA SER A 64 -10.92 0.22 -1.12
C SER A 64 -11.42 0.49 -2.54
N THR A 65 -12.70 0.21 -2.80
CA THR A 65 -13.38 0.69 -4.00
C THR A 65 -13.46 2.21 -4.00
N SER A 66 -13.70 2.82 -5.16
CA SER A 66 -13.85 4.26 -5.29
C SER A 66 -14.96 4.83 -4.40
N LYS A 67 -16.08 4.12 -4.25
CA LYS A 67 -17.16 4.49 -3.32
C LYS A 67 -16.67 4.51 -1.87
N ASN A 68 -16.00 3.45 -1.42
CA ASN A 68 -15.55 3.35 -0.03
C ASN A 68 -14.35 4.25 0.27
N TYR A 69 -13.49 4.52 -0.72
CA TYR A 69 -12.47 5.54 -0.64
C TYR A 69 -13.11 6.91 -0.37
N ALA A 70 -14.05 7.34 -1.21
CA ALA A 70 -14.74 8.61 -1.04
C ALA A 70 -15.42 8.74 0.34
N LEU A 71 -16.09 7.69 0.81
CA LEU A 71 -16.70 7.68 2.15
C LEU A 71 -15.70 7.84 3.29
N LYS A 72 -14.47 7.33 3.14
CA LYS A 72 -13.41 7.40 4.15
C LYS A 72 -12.63 8.72 4.14
N THR A 73 -12.63 9.44 3.02
CA THR A 73 -11.68 10.53 2.79
C THR A 73 -12.32 11.88 2.48
N ALA A 74 -13.62 11.95 2.15
CA ALA A 74 -14.26 13.21 1.78
C ALA A 74 -14.16 14.30 2.86
N HIS A 75 -14.21 13.93 4.15
CA HIS A 75 -14.04 14.85 5.28
C HIS A 75 -12.58 15.17 5.62
N LEU A 76 -11.63 14.57 4.90
CA LEU A 76 -10.18 14.73 5.07
C LEU A 76 -9.52 15.24 3.77
N ALA A 77 -10.27 15.96 2.93
CA ALA A 77 -9.83 16.37 1.58
C ALA A 77 -8.46 17.08 1.58
N ASP A 78 -8.20 17.98 2.53
CA ASP A 78 -6.92 18.68 2.63
C ASP A 78 -5.74 17.73 2.85
N LEU A 79 -5.91 16.70 3.68
CA LEU A 79 -4.88 15.70 3.94
C LEU A 79 -4.57 14.86 2.70
N PHE A 80 -5.60 14.49 1.94
CA PHE A 80 -5.45 13.67 0.72
C PHE A 80 -5.06 14.47 -0.52
N SER A 81 -5.11 15.81 -0.46
CA SER A 81 -4.74 16.70 -1.58
C SER A 81 -3.29 16.55 -2.05
N VAL A 82 -2.42 15.97 -1.20
CA VAL A 82 -1.02 15.67 -1.52
C VAL A 82 -0.89 14.60 -2.62
N PHE A 83 -1.93 13.80 -2.86
CA PHE A 83 -1.95 12.77 -3.90
C PHE A 83 -2.71 13.27 -5.14
N PRO A 84 -2.03 13.44 -6.29
CA PRO A 84 -2.72 13.67 -7.56
C PRO A 84 -3.70 12.55 -7.89
N GLU A 85 -4.82 12.85 -8.57
CA GLU A 85 -5.84 11.85 -8.93
C GLU A 85 -5.24 10.68 -9.75
N SER A 86 -4.26 10.95 -10.63
CA SER A 86 -3.55 9.91 -11.38
C SER A 86 -2.88 8.89 -10.46
N ARG A 87 -2.35 9.33 -9.32
CA ARG A 87 -1.60 8.53 -8.33
C ARG A 87 -2.49 7.93 -7.24
N LEU A 88 -3.82 8.03 -7.36
CA LEU A 88 -4.79 7.36 -6.50
C LEU A 88 -5.20 6.00 -7.10
N ILE A 89 -4.45 4.95 -6.76
CA ILE A 89 -4.72 3.58 -7.20
C ILE A 89 -5.71 2.91 -6.24
N ARG A 90 -6.97 2.83 -6.66
CA ARG A 90 -8.08 2.25 -5.89
C ARG A 90 -8.30 0.77 -6.27
N GLY A 91 -8.95 0.02 -5.39
CA GLY A 91 -9.07 -1.45 -5.52
C GLY A 91 -9.96 -1.89 -6.68
N ASP A 92 -10.79 -0.98 -7.19
CA ASP A 92 -11.61 -1.17 -8.39
C ASP A 92 -10.96 -0.57 -9.65
N ASN A 93 -9.68 -0.19 -9.60
CA ASN A 93 -8.95 0.24 -10.78
C ASN A 93 -8.80 -0.93 -11.76
N PRO A 94 -9.36 -0.85 -12.98
CA PRO A 94 -9.35 -1.95 -13.94
C PRO A 94 -7.93 -2.32 -14.40
N ARG A 95 -6.95 -1.42 -14.23
CA ARG A 95 -5.55 -1.71 -14.53
C ARG A 95 -4.96 -2.77 -13.59
N ILE A 96 -5.50 -2.98 -12.38
CA ILE A 96 -4.99 -4.03 -11.48
C ILE A 96 -5.27 -5.42 -12.07
N GLY A 97 -6.42 -5.61 -12.71
CA GLY A 97 -6.88 -6.93 -13.18
C GLY A 97 -7.66 -7.69 -12.11
N ALA A 98 -8.65 -8.47 -12.55
CA ALA A 98 -9.47 -9.29 -11.65
C ALA A 98 -8.61 -10.35 -10.96
N GLY A 99 -8.83 -10.57 -9.66
CA GLY A 99 -8.04 -11.54 -8.88
C GLY A 99 -6.64 -11.07 -8.49
N ARG A 100 -6.16 -9.94 -9.00
CA ARG A 100 -4.79 -9.44 -8.80
C ARG A 100 -4.63 -8.43 -7.66
N GLY A 101 -5.54 -8.48 -6.69
CA GLY A 101 -5.40 -7.72 -5.45
C GLY A 101 -4.30 -8.28 -4.55
N LYS A 102 -4.00 -7.59 -3.46
CA LYS A 102 -3.07 -8.07 -2.41
C LYS A 102 -3.44 -9.52 -2.00
N PRO A 103 -2.45 -10.44 -1.90
CA PRO A 103 -1.01 -10.20 -1.77
C PRO A 103 -0.25 -10.03 -3.09
N LEU A 104 -0.91 -10.01 -4.25
CA LEU A 104 -0.21 -9.76 -5.50
C LEU A 104 0.34 -8.31 -5.58
N PRO A 105 1.50 -8.09 -6.24
CA PRO A 105 2.22 -6.83 -6.19
C PRO A 105 1.62 -5.74 -7.07
N ASP A 106 0.64 -6.10 -7.91
CA ASP A 106 0.11 -5.30 -9.00
C ASP A 106 -0.30 -3.89 -8.61
N ILE A 107 -0.92 -3.70 -7.44
CA ILE A 107 -1.36 -2.37 -7.01
C ILE A 107 -0.19 -1.41 -6.74
N TYR A 108 0.93 -1.93 -6.23
CA TYR A 108 2.14 -1.13 -5.98
C TYR A 108 2.95 -0.92 -7.25
N LEU A 109 3.07 -1.97 -8.08
CA LEU A 109 3.73 -1.86 -9.38
C LEU A 109 2.99 -0.89 -10.30
N LEU A 110 1.66 -0.85 -10.25
CA LEU A 110 0.83 0.11 -10.95
C LEU A 110 1.01 1.54 -10.44
N ALA A 111 1.17 1.72 -9.14
CA ALA A 111 1.47 3.03 -8.55
C ALA A 111 2.85 3.55 -9.01
N LEU A 112 3.87 2.69 -8.97
CA LEU A 112 5.21 2.99 -9.46
C LEU A 112 5.20 3.32 -10.96
N GLU A 113 4.57 2.49 -11.79
CA GLU A 113 4.46 2.74 -13.22
C GLU A 113 3.80 4.09 -13.51
N THR A 114 2.77 4.45 -12.73
CA THR A 114 2.07 5.73 -12.93
C THR A 114 3.00 6.91 -12.65
N ILE A 115 3.83 6.83 -11.60
CA ILE A 115 4.86 7.83 -11.33
C ILE A 115 5.91 7.86 -12.45
N ASN A 116 6.43 6.70 -12.86
CA ASN A 116 7.46 6.63 -13.90
C ASN A 116 6.94 7.11 -15.26
N ALA A 117 5.67 6.88 -15.58
CA ALA A 117 5.04 7.43 -16.78
C ALA A 117 5.01 8.97 -16.77
N GLU A 118 4.75 9.58 -15.61
CA GLU A 118 4.81 11.04 -15.44
C GLU A 118 6.25 11.57 -15.55
N ILE A 119 7.23 10.87 -14.96
CA ILE A 119 8.67 11.20 -15.08
C ILE A 119 9.09 11.16 -16.56
N ARG A 120 8.77 10.08 -17.28
CA ARG A 120 9.03 9.96 -18.73
C ARG A 120 8.38 11.10 -19.52
N ALA A 121 7.13 11.44 -19.21
CA ALA A 121 6.40 12.49 -19.90
C ALA A 121 6.97 13.90 -19.62
N ALA A 122 7.48 14.14 -18.41
CA ALA A 122 8.12 15.40 -18.04
C ALA A 122 9.41 15.66 -18.83
N ASN A 123 10.13 14.59 -19.22
CA ASN A 123 11.34 14.65 -20.06
C ASN A 123 12.37 15.70 -19.58
N ASN A 124 12.57 15.77 -18.26
CA ASN A 124 13.41 16.74 -17.57
C ASN A 124 14.78 16.16 -17.13
N GLY A 125 15.07 14.91 -17.50
CA GLY A 125 16.31 14.21 -17.14
C GLY A 125 16.26 13.49 -15.78
N GLU A 126 15.13 13.49 -15.09
CA GLU A 126 14.92 12.69 -13.89
C GLU A 126 14.90 11.19 -14.25
N PRO A 127 15.69 10.34 -13.55
CA PRO A 127 15.66 8.90 -13.80
C PRO A 127 14.35 8.28 -13.28
N GLU A 128 13.89 7.23 -13.95
CA GLU A 128 12.78 6.43 -13.43
C GLU A 128 13.14 5.77 -12.10
N ILE A 129 12.14 5.66 -11.22
CA ILE A 129 12.26 5.06 -9.90
C ILE A 129 12.22 3.54 -10.04
N LYS A 130 13.13 2.85 -9.37
CA LYS A 130 13.15 1.38 -9.29
C LYS A 130 12.34 0.87 -8.09
N PRO A 131 11.85 -0.38 -8.12
CA PRO A 131 11.15 -0.94 -6.97
C PRO A 131 11.95 -0.88 -5.67
N GLU A 132 13.26 -1.10 -5.70
CA GLU A 132 14.13 -1.02 -4.52
C GLU A 132 14.27 0.38 -3.90
N GLU A 133 13.91 1.42 -4.67
CA GLU A 133 13.89 2.82 -4.23
C GLU A 133 12.51 3.22 -3.67
N CYS A 134 11.53 2.30 -3.71
CA CYS A 134 10.19 2.54 -3.18
C CYS A 134 10.06 2.09 -1.72
N LEU A 135 9.30 2.86 -0.94
CA LEU A 135 8.91 2.54 0.42
C LEU A 135 7.40 2.46 0.55
N VAL A 136 6.89 1.27 0.87
CA VAL A 136 5.47 0.99 1.09
C VAL A 136 5.13 1.10 2.57
N PHE A 137 4.03 1.78 2.90
CA PHE A 137 3.46 1.79 4.25
C PHE A 137 2.23 0.91 4.29
N GLU A 138 2.19 -0.06 5.21
CA GLU A 138 1.12 -1.05 5.29
C GLU A 138 0.75 -1.41 6.73
N ASP A 139 -0.51 -1.75 6.96
CA ASP A 139 -1.00 -2.28 8.24
C ASP A 139 -1.31 -3.78 8.15
N SER A 140 -1.60 -4.29 6.95
CA SER A 140 -2.11 -5.64 6.74
C SER A 140 -1.02 -6.62 6.32
N VAL A 141 -1.12 -7.87 6.77
CA VAL A 141 -0.18 -8.95 6.37
C VAL A 141 -0.17 -9.17 4.84
N PRO A 142 -1.32 -9.25 4.13
CA PRO A 142 -1.31 -9.38 2.67
C PRO A 142 -0.70 -8.17 1.97
N GLY A 143 -0.84 -6.98 2.55
CA GLY A 143 -0.24 -5.76 2.01
C GLY A 143 1.27 -5.72 2.17
N VAL A 144 1.80 -6.21 3.30
CA VAL A 144 3.24 -6.39 3.47
C VAL A 144 3.77 -7.34 2.42
N GLU A 145 3.17 -8.53 2.28
CA GLU A 145 3.56 -9.51 1.28
C GLU A 145 3.52 -8.95 -0.15
N ALA A 146 2.50 -8.17 -0.51
CA ALA A 146 2.43 -7.50 -1.80
C ALA A 146 3.58 -6.51 -2.03
N GLY A 147 3.99 -5.77 -0.99
CA GLY A 147 5.14 -4.86 -1.07
C GLY A 147 6.44 -5.64 -1.28
N ARG A 148 6.61 -6.76 -0.57
CA ARG A 148 7.72 -7.70 -0.77
C ARG A 148 7.77 -8.22 -2.20
N ARG A 149 6.66 -8.76 -2.69
CA ARG A 149 6.49 -9.27 -4.06
C ARG A 149 6.77 -8.21 -5.11
N ALA A 150 6.51 -6.94 -4.83
CA ALA A 150 6.83 -5.83 -5.72
C ALA A 150 8.34 -5.52 -5.78
N GLY A 151 9.16 -6.07 -4.88
CA GLY A 151 10.58 -5.74 -4.71
C GLY A 151 10.83 -4.45 -3.92
N MET A 152 9.80 -3.95 -3.21
CA MET A 152 9.85 -2.67 -2.51
C MET A 152 10.20 -2.85 -1.03
N GLN A 153 10.75 -1.81 -0.42
CA GLN A 153 10.88 -1.76 1.04
C GLN A 153 9.50 -1.59 1.67
N VAL A 154 9.29 -2.14 2.87
CA VAL A 154 7.99 -2.08 3.55
C VAL A 154 8.13 -1.62 5.00
N VAL A 155 7.33 -0.65 5.42
CA VAL A 155 7.09 -0.31 6.82
C VAL A 155 5.73 -0.88 7.21
N TRP A 156 5.74 -1.90 8.07
CA TRP A 156 4.55 -2.51 8.64
C TRP A 156 4.16 -1.78 9.93
N VAL A 157 2.96 -1.19 9.95
CA VAL A 157 2.35 -0.48 11.07
C VAL A 157 1.01 -1.13 11.43
N PRO A 158 1.03 -2.34 12.03
CA PRO A 158 -0.20 -3.08 12.32
C PRO A 158 -1.01 -2.43 13.43
N TYR A 159 -2.32 -2.65 13.37
CA TYR A 159 -3.17 -2.51 14.55
C TYR A 159 -2.71 -3.47 15.66
N ASP A 160 -2.69 -3.01 16.93
CA ASP A 160 -2.25 -3.79 18.10
C ASP A 160 -2.88 -5.17 18.22
N GLY A 161 -4.16 -5.29 17.86
CA GLY A 161 -4.85 -6.58 17.85
C GLY A 161 -4.25 -7.55 16.86
N LEU A 162 -3.93 -7.08 15.64
CA LEU A 162 -3.30 -7.91 14.61
C LEU A 162 -1.88 -8.31 15.03
N LEU A 163 -1.10 -7.38 15.58
CA LEU A 163 0.25 -7.67 16.05
C LEU A 163 0.27 -8.79 17.10
N LYS A 164 -0.73 -8.83 17.99
CA LYS A 164 -0.86 -9.89 19.00
C LYS A 164 -1.10 -11.27 18.39
N GLU A 165 -1.88 -11.38 17.32
CA GLU A 165 -2.12 -12.64 16.61
C GLU A 165 -0.84 -13.19 15.96
N TYR A 166 0.10 -12.30 15.61
CA TYR A 166 1.36 -12.62 14.97
C TYR A 166 2.56 -12.64 15.92
N ARG A 167 2.33 -12.69 17.24
CA ARG A 167 3.40 -12.75 18.24
C ARG A 167 4.34 -13.92 17.98
N GLY A 168 5.63 -13.64 17.85
CA GLY A 168 6.67 -14.63 17.54
C GLY A 168 6.77 -15.02 16.07
N LYS A 169 5.99 -14.38 15.19
CA LYS A 169 5.97 -14.57 13.74
C LYS A 169 6.14 -13.25 12.98
N GLU A 170 6.52 -12.17 13.67
CA GLU A 170 6.66 -10.84 13.09
C GLU A 170 7.65 -10.84 11.92
N GLU A 171 8.79 -11.52 12.08
CA GLU A 171 9.80 -11.67 11.02
C GLU A 171 9.28 -12.42 9.79
N LEU A 172 8.34 -13.35 9.96
CA LEU A 172 7.69 -14.03 8.83
C LEU A 172 6.74 -13.07 8.10
N VAL A 173 6.04 -12.20 8.82
CA VAL A 173 5.23 -11.13 8.20
C VAL A 173 6.13 -10.20 7.41
N LEU A 174 7.22 -9.72 8.01
CA LEU A 174 8.17 -8.80 7.37
C LEU A 174 8.81 -9.41 6.12
N ALA A 175 9.08 -10.72 6.11
CA ALA A 175 9.55 -11.42 4.92
C ALA A 175 8.44 -11.70 3.88
N GLY A 176 7.16 -11.53 4.23
CA GLY A 176 6.02 -11.94 3.38
C GLY A 176 5.87 -13.46 3.28
N LEU A 177 6.27 -14.21 4.31
CA LEU A 177 6.36 -15.67 4.34
C LEU A 177 5.34 -16.32 5.31
N THR A 178 4.23 -15.66 5.61
CA THR A 178 3.22 -16.21 6.54
C THR A 178 2.46 -17.40 5.97
N GLY A 179 2.46 -17.57 4.63
CA GLY A 179 1.80 -18.68 3.95
C GLY A 179 0.27 -18.68 4.07
N GLU A 180 -0.33 -17.56 4.51
CA GLU A 180 -1.79 -17.42 4.58
C GLU A 180 -2.44 -17.34 3.19
N HIS A 181 -1.65 -17.04 2.17
CA HIS A 181 -2.03 -17.16 0.76
C HIS A 181 -1.22 -18.30 0.15
N LYS A 182 -1.86 -19.43 -0.13
CA LYS A 182 -1.20 -20.53 -0.84
C LYS A 182 -0.92 -20.07 -2.26
N ASP A 183 0.29 -20.35 -2.78
CA ASP A 183 0.64 -19.97 -4.16
C ASP A 183 -0.30 -20.58 -5.21
N ASP A 184 -1.00 -21.68 -4.87
CA ASP A 184 -2.04 -22.29 -5.71
C ASP A 184 -3.29 -21.40 -5.88
N ASP A 185 -3.56 -20.51 -4.91
CA ASP A 185 -4.68 -19.55 -4.94
C ASP A 185 -4.31 -18.24 -5.67
N ILE A 186 -3.04 -18.12 -6.08
CA ILE A 186 -2.50 -16.94 -6.73
C ILE A 186 -2.51 -17.16 -8.24
N ASP A 187 -3.25 -16.33 -8.95
CA ASP A 187 -3.19 -16.31 -10.39
C ASP A 187 -1.81 -15.80 -10.83
N HIS A 188 -0.95 -16.72 -11.30
CA HIS A 188 0.38 -16.38 -11.82
C HIS A 188 0.35 -15.98 -13.30
N THR A 189 -0.83 -15.96 -13.94
CA THR A 189 -0.91 -15.65 -15.37
C THR A 189 -0.43 -14.21 -15.62
N VAL A 190 0.61 -14.11 -16.45
CA VAL A 190 0.96 -12.87 -17.13
C VAL A 190 -0.06 -12.72 -18.25
N LEU A 191 -0.59 -11.51 -18.45
CA LEU A 191 -1.52 -11.26 -19.56
C LEU A 191 -0.88 -11.67 -20.89
N GLU A 192 -1.64 -12.39 -21.69
CA GLU A 192 -1.23 -12.94 -22.98
C GLU A 192 -0.58 -11.85 -23.87
N GLY A 193 0.64 -12.10 -24.34
CA GLY A 193 1.42 -11.14 -25.13
C GLY A 193 2.37 -10.21 -24.33
N LEU A 194 2.43 -10.32 -23.00
CA LEU A 194 3.39 -9.59 -22.15
C LEU A 194 4.47 -10.49 -21.51
N GLU A 195 4.47 -11.79 -21.84
CA GLU A 195 5.47 -12.75 -21.36
C GLU A 195 6.87 -12.35 -21.85
N GLY A 196 7.80 -12.17 -20.90
CA GLY A 196 9.20 -11.82 -21.22
C GLY A 196 9.46 -10.34 -21.56
N LEU A 197 8.45 -9.46 -21.50
CA LEU A 197 8.65 -8.01 -21.57
C LEU A 197 8.91 -7.46 -20.16
N ASP A 198 9.93 -6.59 -20.01
CA ASP A 198 10.23 -5.85 -18.78
C ASP A 198 9.18 -4.73 -18.55
N THR A 199 7.93 -5.15 -18.45
CA THR A 199 6.80 -4.30 -18.08
C THR A 199 6.37 -4.66 -16.67
N TRP A 200 5.78 -3.71 -15.95
CA TRP A 200 5.27 -3.96 -14.60
C TRP A 200 4.26 -5.13 -14.53
N ARG A 201 3.58 -5.47 -15.64
CA ARG A 201 2.69 -6.64 -15.78
C ARG A 201 3.40 -7.95 -16.08
N GLY A 202 4.61 -7.91 -16.67
CA GLY A 202 5.44 -9.08 -16.95
C GLY A 202 6.06 -9.70 -15.69
N ARG A 203 6.02 -9.00 -14.54
CA ARG A 203 6.57 -9.46 -13.26
C ARG A 203 5.75 -10.56 -12.57
N GLY A 204 4.57 -10.90 -13.09
CA GLY A 204 3.74 -11.98 -12.56
C GLY A 204 3.40 -11.78 -11.08
N SER A 205 3.65 -12.79 -10.26
CA SER A 205 3.35 -12.77 -8.82
C SER A 205 4.46 -12.21 -7.93
N GLY A 206 5.61 -11.82 -8.52
CA GLY A 206 6.76 -11.35 -7.76
C GLY A 206 7.44 -12.42 -6.90
N LYS A 207 8.28 -12.00 -5.96
CA LYS A 207 8.92 -12.89 -4.98
C LYS A 207 8.82 -12.32 -3.57
N THR A 208 8.57 -13.18 -2.60
CA THR A 208 8.67 -12.82 -1.19
C THR A 208 10.13 -12.55 -0.80
N GLY A 209 10.34 -12.04 0.42
CA GLY A 209 11.65 -11.75 0.98
C GLY A 209 12.26 -12.91 1.75
N GLU A 210 13.35 -12.61 2.45
CA GLU A 210 14.00 -13.51 3.40
C GLU A 210 13.87 -12.97 4.83
N VAL A 211 13.80 -13.87 5.80
CA VAL A 211 13.78 -13.47 7.21
C VAL A 211 15.09 -12.75 7.57
N GLY A 212 14.97 -11.54 8.12
CA GLY A 212 16.12 -10.75 8.55
C GLY A 212 16.90 -10.04 7.44
N ASP A 213 16.36 -9.96 6.21
CA ASP A 213 17.02 -9.24 5.11
C ASP A 213 17.03 -7.71 5.27
N GLY A 214 16.33 -7.19 6.28
CA GLY A 214 16.31 -5.77 6.62
C GLY A 214 15.50 -4.92 5.64
N TRP A 215 14.74 -5.53 4.74
CA TRP A 215 14.01 -4.82 3.70
C TRP A 215 12.57 -4.47 4.10
N ALA A 216 12.10 -5.00 5.24
CA ALA A 216 10.86 -4.58 5.87
C ALA A 216 11.08 -4.28 7.36
N HIS A 217 10.27 -3.38 7.90
CA HIS A 217 10.41 -2.92 9.28
C HIS A 217 9.06 -2.79 9.97
N LEU A 218 8.97 -3.31 11.19
CA LEU A 218 7.84 -3.08 12.08
C LEU A 218 8.01 -1.73 12.79
N LEU A 219 6.98 -0.88 12.73
CA LEU A 219 6.83 0.31 13.58
C LEU A 219 5.46 0.27 14.27
N SER A 220 5.39 0.73 15.52
CA SER A 220 4.12 0.83 16.24
C SER A 220 3.34 2.13 15.95
N SER A 221 4.01 3.13 15.39
CA SER A 221 3.46 4.45 15.05
C SER A 221 4.31 5.10 13.96
N LEU A 222 3.74 6.08 13.25
CA LEU A 222 4.47 6.93 12.30
C LEU A 222 4.94 8.25 12.94
N GLU A 223 4.71 8.44 14.23
CA GLU A 223 5.30 9.56 14.97
C GLU A 223 6.83 9.45 14.99
N ASN A 224 7.50 10.59 14.79
CA ASN A 224 8.96 10.66 14.71
C ASN A 224 9.57 9.69 13.67
N PHE A 225 8.90 9.55 12.52
CA PHE A 225 9.32 8.65 11.45
C PHE A 225 10.80 8.85 11.08
N PRO A 226 11.62 7.76 11.02
CA PRO A 226 13.07 7.86 10.84
C PRO A 226 13.45 8.03 9.36
N TYR A 227 13.18 9.19 8.76
CA TYR A 227 13.41 9.46 7.33
C TYR A 227 14.81 9.07 6.83
N GLU A 228 15.86 9.37 7.59
CA GLU A 228 17.25 9.09 7.21
C GLU A 228 17.54 7.60 7.03
N LYS A 229 16.87 6.73 7.79
CA LYS A 229 16.98 5.28 7.64
C LYS A 229 16.58 4.81 6.24
N PHE A 230 15.68 5.55 5.60
CA PHE A 230 15.14 5.27 4.26
C PHE A 230 15.74 6.17 3.18
N GLY A 231 16.81 6.91 3.49
CA GLY A 231 17.44 7.83 2.55
C GLY A 231 16.60 9.06 2.21
N ILE A 232 15.51 9.31 2.94
CA ILE A 232 14.62 10.45 2.70
C ILE A 232 15.18 11.69 3.42
N LYS A 233 15.37 12.77 2.67
CA LYS A 233 15.85 14.06 3.21
C LYS A 233 14.67 15.01 3.37
N VAL A 234 14.24 15.24 4.60
CA VAL A 234 13.22 16.24 4.93
C VAL A 234 13.90 17.53 5.40
N GLN A 235 13.48 18.67 4.85
CA GLN A 235 13.82 19.97 5.45
C GLN A 235 12.82 20.23 6.57
N ARG A 236 13.25 20.10 7.82
CA ARG A 236 12.47 20.65 8.93
C ARG A 236 12.58 22.16 8.82
N GLU A 237 11.47 22.85 8.58
CA GLU A 237 11.44 24.30 8.72
C GLU A 237 11.99 24.63 10.10
N GLY A 238 13.12 25.36 10.12
CA GLY A 238 13.80 25.66 11.35
C GLY A 238 12.87 26.42 12.28
N LEU A 239 12.75 25.94 13.51
CA LEU A 239 12.82 26.87 14.64
C LEU A 239 14.11 27.64 14.45
N SER A 240 13.99 28.83 13.86
CA SER A 240 15.04 29.83 13.90
C SER A 240 15.26 30.14 15.38
N ASN A 241 16.53 30.13 15.78
CA ASN A 241 17.05 30.35 17.15
C ASN A 241 16.19 31.22 18.07
#